data_AF-A0A0D3IGY5-F1
#
_entry.id   AF-A0A0D3IGY5-F1
#
_cell.length_a   1.000
_cell.length_b   1.000
_cell.length_c   1.000
_cell.angle_alpha   90.00
_cell.angle_beta   90.00
_cell.angle_gamma   90.00
#
_symmetry.space_group_name_H-M   'P 1'
#
loop_
_entity.id
_entity.type
_entity.pdbx_description
1 polymer ?
#
loop_
_entity_poly.entity_id
_entity_poly.type
_entity_poly.pdbx_seq_one_letter_code
_entity_poly.pdbx_strand_id
1 'polypeptide(L)'
;MQFKSRVKGVKLLGYERELVGRGELTDVTHDGASAVWLSAESAEEEQMRTLVYRPMGDAELSHLLTHGELPDTQPYQTIVRGAEGRQYAEKYLRGAKWVDSSPTTVVEFVCPSELIEELFVMQCKPEDGALSHGLGDKGGHGLPKFNESLRAGTSRYRIVLVKRGPNARPRSR
;
A
#
# COMPACT_ATOMS: atom_id res chain seq x y z
N MET A 1 -12.08 2.86 21.85
CA MET A 1 -11.79 4.29 22.05
C MET A 1 -12.21 5.07 20.81
N GLN A 2 -12.74 6.30 20.94
CA GLN A 2 -13.08 7.14 19.79
C GLN A 2 -11.83 7.93 19.36
N PHE A 3 -11.35 7.72 18.13
CA PHE A 3 -10.23 8.48 17.56
C PHE A 3 -10.58 9.98 17.52
N LYS A 4 -9.73 10.83 18.14
CA LYS A 4 -9.83 12.29 18.05
C LYS A 4 -8.67 12.82 17.21
N SER A 5 -8.97 13.19 15.97
CA SER A 5 -7.99 13.81 15.06
C SER A 5 -7.41 15.09 15.67
N ARG A 6 -6.07 15.20 15.71
CA ARG A 6 -5.37 16.45 16.04
C ARG A 6 -5.40 17.46 14.90
N VAL A 7 -5.72 17.02 13.68
CA VAL A 7 -5.77 17.87 12.49
C VAL A 7 -7.21 18.28 12.21
N LYS A 8 -7.46 19.60 12.21
CA LYS A 8 -8.77 20.19 11.99
C LYS A 8 -9.28 19.87 10.59
N GLY A 9 -10.54 19.42 10.50
CA GLY A 9 -11.21 19.15 9.22
C GLY A 9 -10.84 17.84 8.54
N VAL A 10 -9.94 17.03 9.11
CA VAL A 10 -9.61 15.70 8.59
C VAL A 10 -10.54 14.66 9.19
N LYS A 11 -11.10 13.80 8.34
CA LYS A 11 -11.88 12.62 8.73
C LYS A 11 -11.23 11.36 8.19
N LEU A 12 -11.04 10.38 9.08
CA LEU A 12 -10.65 9.03 8.68
C LEU A 12 -11.80 8.30 7.98
N LEU A 13 -11.46 7.40 7.05
CA LEU A 13 -12.41 6.48 6.42
C LEU A 13 -12.87 5.40 7.42
N GLY A 14 -13.93 4.66 7.07
CA GLY A 14 -14.54 3.64 7.94
C GLY A 14 -13.52 2.59 8.41
N TYR A 15 -12.88 1.92 7.47
CA TYR A 15 -11.87 0.89 7.75
C TYR A 15 -10.66 1.44 8.52
N GLU A 16 -10.27 2.70 8.30
CA GLU A 16 -9.15 3.32 9.03
C GLU A 16 -9.48 3.50 10.51
N ARG A 17 -10.70 3.95 10.81
CA ARG A 17 -11.17 4.07 12.20
C ARG A 17 -11.23 2.71 12.89
N GLU A 18 -11.63 1.67 12.15
CA GLU A 18 -11.68 0.30 12.68
C GLU A 18 -10.29 -0.25 12.97
N LEU A 19 -9.32 -0.03 12.08
CA LEU A 19 -7.92 -0.42 12.28
C LEU A 19 -7.30 0.29 13.48
N VAL A 20 -7.53 1.60 13.62
CA VAL A 20 -7.12 2.36 14.81
C VAL A 20 -7.82 1.85 16.07
N GLY A 21 -9.12 1.56 15.98
CA GLY A 21 -9.91 1.03 17.09
C GLY A 21 -9.43 -0.33 17.59
N ARG A 22 -8.85 -1.14 16.70
CA ARG A 22 -8.23 -2.45 17.00
C ARG A 22 -6.75 -2.36 17.41
N GLY A 23 -6.14 -1.18 17.33
CA GLY A 23 -4.70 -1.00 17.59
C GLY A 23 -3.80 -1.51 16.46
N GLU A 24 -4.36 -1.84 15.29
CA GLU A 24 -3.61 -2.25 14.10
C GLU A 24 -2.95 -1.06 13.39
N LEU A 25 -3.48 0.16 13.61
CA LEU A 25 -2.86 1.40 13.20
C LEU A 25 -2.72 2.36 14.39
N THR A 26 -1.56 3.01 14.49
CA THR A 26 -1.26 4.01 15.52
C THR A 26 -1.20 5.40 14.91
N ASP A 27 -1.77 6.40 15.60
CA ASP A 27 -1.63 7.81 15.22
C ASP A 27 -0.22 8.32 15.53
N VAL A 28 0.53 8.62 14.48
CA VAL A 28 1.89 9.18 14.54
C VAL A 28 1.93 10.64 14.07
N THR A 29 0.78 11.32 14.11
CA THR A 29 0.66 12.72 13.71
C THR A 29 1.43 13.62 14.67
N HIS A 30 2.43 14.34 14.16
CA HIS A 30 3.18 15.34 14.91
C HIS A 30 2.38 16.62 15.12
N ASP A 31 2.74 17.40 16.13
CA ASP A 31 2.10 18.67 16.41
C ASP A 31 2.35 19.69 15.28
N GLY A 32 1.30 20.37 14.84
CA GLY A 32 1.35 21.28 13.70
C GLY A 32 1.22 20.61 12.32
N ALA A 33 1.03 19.29 12.26
CA ALA A 33 0.83 18.59 11.00
C ALA A 33 -0.42 19.08 10.24
N SER A 34 -0.30 19.17 8.91
CA SER A 34 -1.39 19.51 8.00
C SER A 34 -2.20 18.28 7.54
N ALA A 35 -1.80 17.08 7.95
CA ALA A 35 -2.43 15.81 7.62
C ALA A 35 -2.31 14.84 8.79
N VAL A 36 -3.30 13.96 8.96
CA VAL A 36 -3.23 12.83 9.89
C VAL A 36 -2.35 11.75 9.27
N TRP A 37 -1.47 11.18 10.11
CA TRP A 37 -0.60 10.07 9.76
C TRP A 37 -0.88 8.88 10.66
N LEU A 38 -1.22 7.75 10.06
CA LEU A 38 -1.40 6.49 10.77
C LEU A 38 -0.36 5.49 10.29
N SER A 39 0.26 4.75 11.20
CA SER A 39 1.30 3.77 10.88
C SER A 39 1.08 2.46 11.61
N ALA A 40 1.48 1.37 10.97
CA ALA A 40 1.76 0.09 11.60
C ALA A 40 3.24 -0.25 11.42
N GLU A 41 3.76 -1.15 12.25
CA GLU A 41 5.05 -1.80 11.98
C GLU A 41 4.94 -2.68 10.72
N SER A 42 6.05 -3.24 10.24
CA SER A 42 6.01 -4.25 9.17
C SER A 42 5.82 -5.63 9.75
N ALA A 43 5.30 -6.57 8.96
CA ALA A 43 5.23 -7.95 9.41
C ALA A 43 6.65 -8.45 9.69
N GLU A 44 6.80 -9.41 10.60
CA GLU A 44 8.08 -10.09 10.77
C GLU A 44 8.41 -10.89 9.52
N GLU A 45 9.70 -11.05 9.25
CA GLU A 45 10.14 -11.90 8.15
C GLU A 45 9.81 -13.37 8.47
N GLU A 46 9.03 -13.98 7.59
CA GLU A 46 8.63 -15.38 7.71
C GLU A 46 9.41 -16.25 6.73
N GLN A 47 9.76 -17.46 7.13
CA GLN A 47 10.41 -18.42 6.24
C GLN A 47 9.55 -18.65 4.99
N MET A 48 10.20 -18.63 3.82
CA MET A 48 9.57 -18.81 2.51
C MET A 48 8.51 -17.76 2.16
N ARG A 49 8.50 -16.63 2.87
CA ARG A 49 7.67 -15.48 2.52
C ARG A 49 8.50 -14.24 2.29
N THR A 50 7.99 -13.36 1.44
CA THR A 50 8.63 -12.11 1.07
C THR A 50 7.64 -10.98 1.22
N LEU A 51 8.08 -9.90 1.88
CA LEU A 51 7.32 -8.68 2.00
C LEU A 51 7.49 -7.84 0.74
N VAL A 52 6.37 -7.41 0.18
CA VAL A 52 6.34 -6.43 -0.90
C VAL A 52 5.36 -5.31 -0.57
N TYR A 53 5.67 -4.11 -1.05
CA TYR A 53 4.94 -2.89 -0.69
C TYR A 53 4.40 -2.19 -1.91
N ARG A 54 3.24 -1.56 -1.74
CA ARG A 54 2.59 -0.81 -2.80
C ARG A 54 1.92 0.46 -2.26
N PRO A 55 2.22 1.64 -2.83
CA PRO A 55 1.42 2.83 -2.60
C PRO A 55 0.11 2.73 -3.39
N MET A 56 -1.02 3.03 -2.74
CA MET A 56 -2.36 2.98 -3.33
C MET A 56 -3.15 4.26 -3.08
N GLY A 57 -3.99 4.62 -4.05
CA GLY A 57 -5.05 5.60 -3.89
C GLY A 57 -6.33 4.95 -3.32
N ASP A 58 -7.28 5.77 -2.88
CA ASP A 58 -8.49 5.28 -2.19
C ASP A 58 -9.36 4.35 -3.05
N ALA A 59 -9.48 4.62 -4.36
CA ALA A 59 -10.30 3.79 -5.25
C ALA A 59 -9.71 2.38 -5.43
N GLU A 60 -8.39 2.30 -5.58
CA GLU A 60 -7.67 1.03 -5.69
C GLU A 60 -7.74 0.23 -4.39
N LEU A 61 -7.47 0.89 -3.27
CA LEU A 61 -7.56 0.25 -1.96
C LEU A 61 -8.98 -0.23 -1.67
N SER A 62 -10.00 0.57 -2.00
CA SER A 62 -11.39 0.16 -1.88
C SER A 62 -11.69 -1.09 -2.71
N HIS A 63 -11.11 -1.21 -3.90
CA HIS A 63 -11.27 -2.40 -4.72
C HIS A 63 -10.63 -3.63 -4.06
N LEU A 64 -9.39 -3.50 -3.57
CA LEU A 64 -8.68 -4.57 -2.85
C LEU A 64 -9.44 -5.05 -1.61
N LEU A 65 -9.94 -4.11 -0.80
CA LEU A 65 -10.72 -4.43 0.40
C LEU A 65 -12.06 -5.10 0.08
N THR A 66 -12.65 -4.79 -1.08
CA THR A 66 -13.98 -5.32 -1.47
C THR A 66 -13.88 -6.68 -2.15
N HIS A 67 -12.89 -6.87 -3.02
CA HIS A 67 -12.80 -8.04 -3.91
C HIS A 67 -11.66 -9.00 -3.51
N GLY A 68 -10.77 -8.58 -2.61
CA GLY A 68 -9.60 -9.37 -2.22
C GLY A 68 -8.50 -9.43 -3.27
N GLU A 69 -8.58 -8.65 -4.35
CA GLU A 69 -7.61 -8.64 -5.44
C GLU A 69 -7.31 -7.21 -5.94
N LEU A 70 -6.23 -7.02 -6.70
CA LEU A 70 -5.90 -5.74 -7.29
C LEU A 70 -6.70 -5.53 -8.59
N PRO A 71 -7.22 -4.31 -8.86
CA PRO A 71 -7.94 -4.05 -10.10
C PRO A 71 -7.01 -4.13 -11.32
N ASP A 72 -7.51 -4.49 -12.49
CA ASP A 72 -6.74 -4.48 -13.76
C ASP A 72 -6.68 -3.09 -14.43
N THR A 73 -7.38 -2.12 -13.88
CA THR A 73 -7.62 -0.80 -14.51
C THR A 73 -6.44 0.16 -14.50
N GLN A 74 -5.34 -0.16 -13.80
CA GLN A 74 -4.18 0.74 -13.70
C GLN A 74 -3.05 0.27 -14.63
N PRO A 75 -2.60 1.10 -15.59
CA PRO A 75 -1.54 0.70 -16.52
C PRO A 75 -0.18 0.54 -15.85
N TYR A 76 0.07 1.27 -14.76
CA TYR A 76 1.33 1.28 -14.01
C TYR A 76 1.07 0.82 -12.58
N GLN A 77 0.99 -0.50 -12.43
CA GLN A 77 0.99 -1.14 -11.13
C GLN A 77 2.38 -1.67 -10.84
N THR A 78 2.92 -1.42 -9.66
CA THR A 78 4.19 -1.96 -9.20
C THR A 78 4.10 -2.51 -7.78
N ILE A 79 4.87 -3.55 -7.49
CA ILE A 79 5.20 -4.01 -6.14
C ILE A 79 6.70 -3.83 -5.91
N VAL A 80 7.10 -3.51 -4.68
CA VAL A 80 8.50 -3.20 -4.35
C VAL A 80 8.94 -4.08 -3.19
N ARG A 81 10.04 -4.81 -3.35
CA ARG A 81 10.46 -5.88 -2.43
C ARG A 81 11.26 -5.34 -1.24
N GLY A 82 11.05 -5.94 -0.08
CA GLY A 82 11.91 -5.77 1.10
C GLY A 82 11.67 -4.48 1.88
N ALA A 83 12.42 -4.31 2.97
CA ALA A 83 12.31 -3.14 3.85
C ALA A 83 12.58 -1.82 3.10
N GLU A 84 13.46 -1.85 2.11
CA GLU A 84 13.72 -0.72 1.21
C GLU A 84 12.50 -0.40 0.35
N GLY A 85 11.74 -1.43 -0.04
CA GLY A 85 10.47 -1.28 -0.75
C GLY A 85 9.42 -0.51 0.06
N ARG A 86 9.37 -0.71 1.38
CA ARG A 86 8.56 0.12 2.28
C ARG A 86 8.99 1.58 2.19
N GLN A 87 10.26 1.86 2.46
CA GLN A 87 10.80 3.23 2.45
C GLN A 87 10.53 3.92 1.11
N TYR A 88 10.69 3.19 0.01
CA TYR A 88 10.40 3.64 -1.33
C TYR A 88 8.91 3.98 -1.51
N ALA A 89 7.99 3.10 -1.10
CA ALA A 89 6.55 3.32 -1.22
C ALA A 89 6.08 4.53 -0.39
N GLU A 90 6.67 4.78 0.77
CA GLU A 90 6.34 5.94 1.60
C GLU A 90 6.68 7.28 0.95
N LYS A 91 7.66 7.32 0.02
CA LYS A 91 8.05 8.54 -0.72
C LYS A 91 6.86 9.16 -1.47
N TYR A 92 5.91 8.34 -1.94
CA TYR A 92 4.70 8.81 -2.61
C TYR A 92 3.78 9.59 -1.69
N LEU A 93 3.60 9.12 -0.45
CA LEU A 93 2.77 9.81 0.54
C LEU A 93 3.49 11.05 1.09
N ARG A 94 4.81 11.01 1.20
CA ARG A 94 5.63 12.12 1.72
C ARG A 94 5.89 13.22 0.69
N GLY A 95 5.48 13.03 -0.57
CA GLY A 95 5.61 14.03 -1.64
C GLY A 95 6.98 14.05 -2.33
N ALA A 96 7.83 13.05 -2.09
CA ALA A 96 9.11 12.88 -2.76
C ALA A 96 8.98 12.12 -4.10
N LYS A 97 7.87 11.41 -4.30
CA LYS A 97 7.47 10.83 -5.60
C LYS A 97 6.02 11.19 -5.90
N TRP A 98 5.67 11.27 -7.18
CA TRP A 98 4.34 11.66 -7.65
C TRP A 98 3.82 10.71 -8.73
N VAL A 99 2.54 10.36 -8.64
CA VAL A 99 1.76 9.63 -9.65
C VAL A 99 0.32 10.13 -9.64
N ASP A 100 -0.36 10.02 -10.79
CA ASP A 100 -1.73 10.51 -10.99
C ASP A 100 -2.75 9.94 -9.99
N SER A 101 -2.56 8.70 -9.55
CA SER A 101 -3.46 8.03 -8.59
C SER A 101 -3.47 8.67 -7.20
N SER A 102 -2.57 9.63 -6.94
CA SER A 102 -2.47 10.39 -5.68
C SER A 102 -2.51 9.50 -4.44
N PRO A 103 -1.50 8.62 -4.23
CA PRO A 103 -1.54 7.61 -3.19
C PRO A 103 -1.64 8.22 -1.79
N THR A 104 -2.53 7.65 -1.00
CA THR A 104 -2.82 8.05 0.39
C THR A 104 -2.47 6.94 1.38
N THR A 105 -2.24 5.73 0.87
CA THR A 105 -2.02 4.54 1.69
C THR A 105 -0.83 3.74 1.14
N VAL A 106 -0.05 3.12 2.03
CA VAL A 106 0.89 2.05 1.68
C VAL A 106 0.32 0.74 2.22
N VAL A 107 0.24 -0.25 1.34
CA VAL A 107 -0.16 -1.62 1.65
C VAL A 107 1.07 -2.51 1.58
N GLU A 108 1.22 -3.34 2.61
CA GLU A 108 2.19 -4.42 2.69
C GLU A 108 1.50 -5.72 2.31
N PHE A 109 2.18 -6.52 1.49
CA PHE A 109 1.76 -7.86 1.12
C PHE A 109 2.80 -8.85 1.63
N VAL A 110 2.31 -9.93 2.25
CA VAL A 110 3.12 -11.07 2.66
C VAL A 110 2.86 -12.20 1.66
N CYS A 111 3.80 -12.40 0.75
CA CYS A 111 3.66 -13.30 -0.39
C CYS A 111 4.58 -14.52 -0.28
N PRO A 112 4.28 -15.66 -0.92
CA PRO A 112 5.26 -16.73 -1.09
C PRO A 112 6.53 -16.20 -1.79
N SER A 113 7.71 -16.55 -1.27
CA SER A 113 8.97 -16.09 -1.87
C SER A 113 9.12 -16.55 -3.32
N GLU A 114 8.70 -17.79 -3.63
CA GLU A 114 8.74 -18.33 -4.98
C GLU A 114 7.97 -17.47 -5.98
N LEU A 115 6.77 -17.01 -5.61
CA LEU A 115 5.98 -16.08 -6.44
C LEU A 115 6.75 -14.78 -6.69
N ILE A 116 7.34 -14.20 -5.64
CA ILE A 116 8.05 -12.92 -5.78
C ILE A 116 9.31 -13.09 -6.63
N GLU A 117 10.08 -14.17 -6.46
CA GLU A 117 11.23 -14.46 -7.31
C GLU A 117 10.80 -14.68 -8.77
N GLU A 118 9.71 -15.42 -9.02
CA GLU A 118 9.18 -15.62 -10.38
C GLU A 118 8.86 -14.27 -11.05
N LEU A 119 8.12 -13.40 -10.35
CA LEU A 119 7.77 -12.07 -10.85
C LEU A 119 9.02 -11.23 -11.14
N PHE A 120 9.99 -11.22 -10.22
CA PHE A 120 11.21 -10.42 -10.38
C PHE A 120 12.14 -10.96 -11.47
N VAL A 121 12.10 -12.26 -11.78
CA VAL A 121 12.74 -12.83 -12.97
C VAL A 121 12.11 -12.32 -14.26
N MET A 122 10.77 -12.21 -14.32
CA MET A 122 10.07 -11.67 -15.50
C MET A 122 10.47 -10.22 -15.77
N GLN A 123 10.57 -9.41 -14.71
CA GLN A 123 11.05 -8.04 -14.78
C GLN A 123 11.50 -7.59 -13.40
N CYS A 124 12.72 -7.07 -13.31
CA CYS A 124 13.22 -6.38 -12.14
C CYS A 124 13.72 -4.99 -12.56
N LYS A 125 13.20 -3.96 -11.91
CA LYS A 125 13.63 -2.58 -12.14
C LYS A 125 14.27 -2.04 -10.87
N PRO A 126 15.56 -1.62 -10.93
CA PRO A 126 16.16 -0.89 -9.84
C PRO A 126 15.47 0.48 -9.72
N GLU A 127 15.11 0.80 -8.50
CA GLU A 127 14.53 2.07 -8.09
C GLU A 127 15.47 2.77 -7.11
N ASP A 128 15.07 3.94 -6.61
CA ASP A 128 15.83 4.71 -5.62
C ASP A 128 15.94 3.96 -4.27
N GLY A 129 16.93 3.08 -4.20
CA GLY A 129 17.29 2.24 -3.05
C GLY A 129 16.55 0.90 -2.97
N ALA A 130 15.72 0.54 -3.94
CA ALA A 130 14.86 -0.65 -3.86
C ALA A 130 14.76 -1.39 -5.20
N LEU A 131 14.18 -2.59 -5.18
CA LEU A 131 13.88 -3.35 -6.39
C LEU A 131 12.37 -3.47 -6.56
N SER A 132 11.90 -3.25 -7.80
CA SER A 132 10.49 -3.26 -8.12
C SER A 132 10.13 -4.13 -9.31
N HIS A 133 8.89 -4.59 -9.33
CA HIS A 133 8.29 -5.33 -10.43
C HIS A 133 6.96 -4.71 -10.84
N GLY A 134 6.76 -4.51 -12.14
CA GLY A 134 5.49 -4.04 -12.69
C GLY A 134 4.46 -5.18 -12.76
N LEU A 135 3.25 -4.97 -12.26
CA LEU A 135 2.13 -5.90 -12.40
C LEU A 135 1.26 -5.62 -13.63
N GLY A 136 1.14 -4.36 -14.04
CA GLY A 136 0.17 -3.94 -15.06
C GLY A 136 0.55 -4.29 -16.50
N ASP A 137 -0.37 -4.10 -17.43
CA ASP A 137 -0.16 -4.47 -18.84
C ASP A 137 0.92 -3.65 -19.56
N LYS A 138 1.35 -2.52 -18.99
CA LYS A 138 2.49 -1.74 -19.52
C LYS A 138 3.81 -2.04 -18.81
N GLY A 139 3.84 -2.99 -17.87
CA GLY A 139 5.06 -3.36 -17.17
C GLY A 139 4.94 -4.69 -16.45
N GLY A 140 5.79 -5.64 -16.83
CA GLY A 140 6.00 -6.92 -16.15
C GLY A 140 4.88 -7.94 -16.26
N HIS A 141 3.62 -7.54 -16.49
CA HIS A 141 2.47 -8.44 -16.70
C HIS A 141 2.24 -9.45 -15.55
N GLY A 142 2.67 -9.10 -14.33
CA GLY A 142 2.58 -9.97 -13.16
C GLY A 142 1.20 -10.05 -12.51
N LEU A 143 0.26 -9.17 -12.88
CA LEU A 143 -1.03 -9.04 -12.20
C LEU A 143 -1.85 -10.34 -12.11
N PRO A 144 -2.00 -11.15 -13.19
CA PRO A 144 -2.78 -12.39 -13.11
C PRO A 144 -2.26 -13.36 -12.04
N LYS A 145 -0.93 -13.58 -11.99
CA LYS A 145 -0.24 -14.44 -11.01
C LYS A 145 -0.39 -13.90 -9.59
N PHE A 146 -0.22 -12.58 -9.43
CA PHE A 146 -0.33 -11.94 -8.13
C PHE A 146 -1.77 -12.03 -7.57
N ASN A 147 -2.77 -11.74 -8.40
CA ASN A 147 -4.17 -11.86 -8.01
C ASN A 147 -4.60 -13.31 -7.78
N GLU A 148 -4.06 -14.28 -8.52
CA GLU A 148 -4.27 -15.70 -8.23
C GLU A 148 -3.79 -16.07 -6.82
N SER A 149 -2.61 -15.59 -6.43
CA SER A 149 -2.09 -15.81 -5.07
C SER A 149 -2.95 -15.17 -3.98
N LEU A 150 -3.50 -13.97 -4.24
CA LEU A 150 -4.44 -13.32 -3.32
C LEU A 150 -5.75 -14.10 -3.20
N ARG A 151 -6.36 -14.50 -4.33
CA ARG A 151 -7.59 -15.30 -4.35
C ARG A 151 -7.42 -16.67 -3.67
N ALA A 152 -6.26 -17.29 -3.85
CA ALA A 152 -5.92 -18.55 -3.20
C ALA A 152 -5.59 -18.40 -1.69
N GLY A 153 -5.47 -17.18 -1.17
CA GLY A 153 -5.09 -16.90 0.22
C GLY A 153 -3.63 -17.25 0.55
N THR A 154 -2.81 -17.54 -0.46
CA THR A 154 -1.37 -17.78 -0.25
C THR A 154 -0.62 -16.49 0.02
N SER A 155 -1.08 -15.39 -0.58
CA SER A 155 -0.70 -14.02 -0.22
C SER A 155 -1.75 -13.37 0.66
N ARG A 156 -1.29 -12.57 1.63
CA ARG A 156 -2.14 -11.73 2.47
C ARG A 156 -1.65 -10.29 2.45
N TYR A 157 -2.49 -9.35 2.86
CA TYR A 157 -2.12 -7.94 2.86
C TYR A 157 -2.58 -7.22 4.13
N ARG A 158 -1.93 -6.10 4.43
CA ARG A 158 -2.34 -5.17 5.48
C ARG A 158 -1.94 -3.74 5.15
N ILE A 159 -2.66 -2.79 5.72
CA ILE A 159 -2.33 -1.36 5.60
C ILE A 159 -1.24 -1.03 6.62
N VAL A 160 -0.13 -0.43 6.16
CA VAL A 160 1.03 -0.10 7.02
C VAL A 160 1.29 1.40 7.16
N LEU A 161 0.75 2.23 6.27
CA LEU A 161 0.83 3.68 6.38
C LEU A 161 -0.38 4.34 5.73
N VAL A 162 -0.95 5.35 6.37
CA VAL A 162 -2.04 6.18 5.83
C VAL A 162 -1.72 7.65 6.05
N LYS A 163 -1.98 8.47 5.03
CA LYS A 163 -1.95 9.93 5.08
C LYS A 163 -3.31 10.51 4.70
N ARG A 164 -3.91 11.31 5.58
CA ARG A 164 -5.18 12.01 5.34
C ARG A 164 -5.04 13.51 5.51
N GLY A 165 -5.17 14.25 4.41
CA GLY A 165 -5.22 15.72 4.42
C GLY A 165 -6.66 16.26 4.47
N PRO A 166 -6.84 17.56 4.76
CA PRO A 166 -8.15 18.22 4.87
C PRO A 166 -8.97 18.22 3.57
N ASN A 167 -8.32 17.97 2.43
CA ASN A 167 -8.95 17.92 1.09
C ASN A 167 -9.00 16.50 0.49
N ALA A 168 -8.87 15.45 1.30
CA ALA A 168 -9.08 14.06 0.86
C ALA A 168 -10.58 13.78 0.64
N ARG A 169 -11.24 14.54 -0.25
CA ARG A 169 -12.48 14.07 -0.86
C ARG A 169 -12.08 13.08 -1.95
N PRO A 170 -12.74 11.93 -2.09
CA PRO A 170 -12.56 11.10 -3.27
C PRO A 170 -12.87 11.98 -4.48
N ARG A 171 -11.86 12.24 -5.33
CA ARG A 171 -12.10 12.89 -6.61
C ARG A 171 -12.82 11.84 -7.47
N SER A 172 -14.14 11.91 -7.51
CA SER A 172 -14.92 11.25 -8.54
C SER A 172 -14.43 11.79 -9.89
N ARG A 173 -13.82 10.93 -10.71
CA ARG A 173 -13.91 11.10 -12.15
C ARG A 173 -15.24 10.54 -12.60
#